data_AF-A0A2A2AMU9-F1
#
_entry.id   AF-A0A2A2AMU9-F1
#
_cell.length_a   1.000
_cell.length_b   1.000
_cell.length_c   1.000
_cell.angle_alpha   90.00
_cell.angle_beta   90.00
_cell.angle_gamma   90.00
#
_symmetry.space_group_name_H-M   'P 1'
#
loop_
_entity.id
_entity.type
_entity.pdbx_description
1 polymer ?
#
loop_
_entity_poly.entity_id
_entity_poly.type
_entity_poly.pdbx_seq_one_letter_code
_entity_poly.pdbx_strand_id
1 'polypeptide(L)'
;MQSDPIGLDGGVNFYFYTVGNPLSSIDPTGLVKWAGSYKLVSRDFLSFDFAKILNLKFGLSVGGMAAVVNLNTDCVDGKIGYADLVVLGVDAEIGAGLLGKWTLETSSMTCDAPMDPKIFEGGFTMLSAGTVFAAQTKIGLGGASCDASGWQASSDVAVLSASIGRSFLINGRVEDCCE
;
A
#
# COMPACT_ATOMS: atom_id res chain seq x y z
N MET A 1 41.78 39.63 -43.76
CA MET A 1 41.50 39.33 -42.34
C MET A 1 42.10 37.98 -42.05
N GLN A 2 42.92 37.96 -41.01
CA GLN A 2 43.80 36.92 -40.48
C GLN A 2 43.13 35.54 -40.29
N SER A 3 43.91 34.46 -40.44
CA SER A 3 43.58 33.14 -39.87
C SER A 3 43.89 33.16 -38.37
N ASP A 4 43.04 32.52 -37.56
CA ASP A 4 43.30 32.32 -36.14
C ASP A 4 43.98 30.95 -35.92
N PRO A 5 45.20 30.90 -35.33
CA PRO A 5 45.92 29.68 -35.02
C PRO A 5 45.56 29.19 -33.61
N ILE A 6 45.29 27.89 -33.47
CA ILE A 6 45.22 27.06 -32.24
C ILE A 6 44.90 27.76 -30.89
N GLY A 7 43.79 27.32 -30.28
CA GLY A 7 43.41 27.69 -28.91
C GLY A 7 42.60 26.60 -28.22
N LEU A 8 42.99 25.34 -28.41
CA LEU A 8 42.61 24.26 -27.51
C LEU A 8 43.35 24.48 -26.18
N ASP A 9 42.71 25.18 -25.25
CA ASP A 9 43.04 25.04 -23.84
C ASP A 9 41.76 25.08 -22.99
N GLY A 10 41.30 23.87 -22.64
CA GLY A 10 40.47 23.60 -21.46
C GLY A 10 39.04 24.14 -21.42
N GLY A 11 38.09 23.39 -22.00
CA GLY A 11 36.73 23.33 -21.44
C GLY A 11 35.59 23.51 -22.42
N VAL A 12 35.44 22.58 -23.37
CA VAL A 12 34.16 22.42 -24.09
C VAL A 12 33.18 21.80 -23.12
N ASN A 13 32.45 22.64 -22.38
CA ASN A 13 31.28 22.17 -21.65
C ASN A 13 30.16 21.94 -22.66
N PHE A 14 30.01 20.70 -23.11
CA PHE A 14 28.97 20.28 -24.07
C PHE A 14 27.55 20.28 -23.48
N TYR A 15 27.35 20.69 -22.22
CA TYR A 15 26.04 20.64 -21.54
C TYR A 15 25.21 21.92 -21.69
N PHE A 16 25.15 22.51 -22.87
CA PHE A 16 24.13 23.53 -23.19
C PHE A 16 23.06 22.95 -24.12
N TYR A 17 22.23 22.10 -23.53
CA TYR A 17 20.86 21.86 -23.95
C TYR A 17 20.05 21.73 -22.66
N THR A 18 19.51 22.83 -22.13
CA THR A 18 18.08 23.11 -22.29
C THR A 18 17.78 24.54 -21.82
N VAL A 19 17.64 25.46 -22.78
CA VAL A 19 16.93 26.72 -22.58
C VAL A 19 15.46 26.42 -22.81
N GLY A 20 14.66 26.34 -21.74
CA GLY A 20 13.20 26.33 -21.81
C GLY A 20 12.50 25.01 -21.42
N ASN A 21 12.46 24.74 -20.11
CA ASN A 21 11.39 24.02 -19.40
C ASN A 21 10.86 22.66 -19.94
N PRO A 22 11.53 21.52 -19.64
CA PRO A 22 10.92 20.18 -19.69
C PRO A 22 10.96 19.39 -18.37
N LEU A 23 11.22 20.02 -17.21
CA LEU A 23 11.44 19.33 -15.93
C LEU A 23 10.37 19.65 -14.87
N SER A 24 9.07 19.54 -15.20
CA SER A 24 8.03 19.74 -14.18
C SER A 24 7.83 18.53 -13.26
N SER A 25 8.36 17.35 -13.60
CA SER A 25 8.47 16.23 -12.65
C SER A 25 9.36 15.12 -13.22
N ILE A 26 10.67 15.20 -12.98
CA ILE A 26 11.42 13.94 -12.86
C ILE A 26 11.04 13.42 -11.49
N ASP A 27 10.22 12.36 -11.42
CA ASP A 27 10.09 11.58 -10.21
C ASP A 27 11.46 10.94 -9.94
N PRO A 28 12.24 11.42 -8.95
CA PRO A 28 13.59 10.93 -8.72
C PRO A 28 13.60 9.50 -8.18
N THR A 29 12.44 8.98 -7.75
CA THR A 29 12.31 7.68 -7.09
C THR A 29 11.85 6.58 -8.05
N GLY A 30 11.21 6.92 -9.17
CA GLY A 30 10.61 5.96 -10.10
C GLY A 30 9.43 5.21 -9.48
N LEU A 31 8.76 5.81 -8.50
CA LEU A 31 7.62 5.26 -7.79
C LEU A 31 6.33 5.86 -8.36
N VAL A 32 5.44 4.97 -8.77
CA VAL A 32 4.09 5.36 -9.17
C VAL A 32 3.14 5.16 -8.00
N LYS A 33 2.13 6.02 -7.95
CA LYS A 33 1.07 5.89 -6.95
C LYS A 33 0.10 4.81 -7.40
N TRP A 34 0.01 3.78 -6.58
CA TRP A 34 -1.03 2.76 -6.67
C TRP A 34 -2.17 3.16 -5.73
N ALA A 35 -3.40 3.01 -6.20
CA ALA A 35 -4.61 3.20 -5.41
C ALA A 35 -5.50 1.97 -5.52
N GLY A 36 -6.35 1.77 -4.53
CA GLY A 36 -7.26 0.63 -4.57
C GLY A 36 -7.90 0.37 -3.22
N SER A 37 -8.19 -0.90 -2.95
CA SER A 37 -8.83 -1.30 -1.71
C SER A 37 -8.41 -2.70 -1.30
N TYR A 38 -8.62 -3.00 -0.02
CA TYR A 38 -8.60 -4.37 0.47
C TYR A 38 -9.91 -4.74 1.14
N LYS A 39 -10.11 -6.06 1.20
CA LYS A 39 -11.15 -6.72 1.96
C LYS A 39 -10.47 -7.78 2.79
N LEU A 40 -10.55 -7.65 4.10
CA LEU A 40 -9.97 -8.55 5.06
C LEU A 40 -11.08 -9.31 5.76
N VAL A 41 -10.85 -10.60 5.93
CA VAL A 41 -11.59 -11.45 6.86
C VAL A 41 -10.59 -12.06 7.83
N SER A 42 -10.84 -11.91 9.11
CA SER A 42 -10.11 -12.66 10.14
C SER A 42 -11.05 -13.49 10.99
N ARG A 43 -10.45 -14.50 11.63
CA ARG A 43 -11.13 -15.34 12.59
C ARG A 43 -10.22 -15.61 13.77
N ASP A 44 -10.68 -15.20 14.94
CA ASP A 44 -10.04 -15.49 16.21
C ASP A 44 -10.12 -16.98 16.54
N PHE A 45 -8.96 -17.57 16.81
CA PHE A 45 -8.87 -18.92 17.37
C PHE A 45 -8.50 -18.89 18.86
N LEU A 46 -7.90 -17.80 19.35
CA LEU A 46 -7.67 -17.52 20.78
C LEU A 46 -8.26 -16.16 21.14
N SER A 47 -8.98 -16.09 22.26
CA SER A 47 -9.64 -14.86 22.71
C SER A 47 -9.68 -14.81 24.24
N PHE A 48 -9.19 -13.72 24.83
CA PHE A 48 -9.16 -13.46 26.26
C PHE A 48 -9.96 -12.18 26.57
N ASP A 49 -11.16 -12.35 27.10
CA ASP A 49 -12.01 -11.23 27.51
C ASP A 49 -11.55 -10.71 28.88
N PHE A 50 -11.23 -9.42 28.99
CA PHE A 50 -10.89 -8.78 30.27
C PHE A 50 -11.94 -7.78 30.75
N ALA A 51 -12.84 -7.31 29.88
CA ALA A 51 -13.94 -6.42 30.26
C ALA A 51 -15.21 -6.65 29.43
N LYS A 52 -16.37 -6.27 29.98
CA LYS A 52 -17.65 -6.26 29.29
C LYS A 52 -18.34 -4.91 29.45
N ILE A 53 -18.54 -4.18 28.36
CA ILE A 53 -19.13 -2.84 28.34
C ILE A 53 -20.26 -2.83 27.31
N LEU A 54 -21.49 -2.45 27.70
CA LEU A 54 -22.64 -2.35 26.77
C LEU A 54 -22.87 -3.64 25.94
N ASN A 55 -22.69 -4.81 26.56
CA ASN A 55 -22.72 -6.14 25.92
C ASN A 55 -21.58 -6.45 24.93
N LEU A 56 -20.65 -5.54 24.72
CA LEU A 56 -19.41 -5.79 24.00
C LEU A 56 -18.37 -6.40 24.93
N LYS A 57 -17.64 -7.39 24.43
CA LYS A 57 -16.53 -8.02 25.11
C LYS A 57 -15.24 -7.38 24.62
N PHE A 58 -14.53 -6.75 25.54
CA PHE A 58 -13.20 -6.21 25.27
C PHE A 58 -12.17 -7.24 25.69
N GLY A 59 -11.28 -7.54 24.76
CA GLY A 59 -10.32 -8.61 24.93
C GLY A 59 -9.07 -8.44 24.10
N LEU A 60 -8.16 -9.38 24.31
CA LEU A 60 -7.06 -9.67 23.42
C LEU A 60 -7.42 -10.92 22.63
N SER A 61 -7.30 -10.89 21.31
CA SER A 61 -7.47 -12.05 20.46
C SER A 61 -6.27 -12.28 19.55
N VAL A 62 -6.16 -13.52 19.09
CA VAL A 62 -5.20 -13.95 18.07
C VAL A 62 -5.98 -14.79 17.05
N GLY A 63 -5.86 -14.42 15.79
CA GLY A 63 -6.63 -14.95 14.70
C GLY A 63 -5.80 -15.27 13.46
N GLY A 64 -6.45 -15.95 12.53
CA GLY A 64 -5.96 -16.12 11.17
C GLY A 64 -6.70 -15.18 10.25
N MET A 65 -5.99 -14.55 9.32
CA MET A 65 -6.58 -13.63 8.35
C MET A 65 -6.33 -14.06 6.91
N ALA A 66 -7.30 -13.70 6.07
CA ALA A 66 -7.16 -13.65 4.63
C ALA A 66 -7.62 -12.28 4.13
N ALA A 67 -6.88 -11.69 3.20
CA ALA A 67 -7.32 -10.47 2.54
C ALA A 67 -7.19 -10.57 1.02
N VAL A 68 -8.09 -9.90 0.31
CA VAL A 68 -7.96 -9.64 -1.12
C VAL A 68 -7.63 -8.17 -1.27
N VAL A 69 -6.58 -7.87 -2.04
CA VAL A 69 -6.15 -6.51 -2.33
C VAL A 69 -6.22 -6.30 -3.83
N ASN A 70 -6.86 -5.22 -4.25
CA ASN A 70 -6.93 -4.81 -5.65
C ASN A 70 -6.31 -3.43 -5.77
N LEU A 71 -5.27 -3.30 -6.58
CA LEU A 71 -4.54 -2.06 -6.82
C LEU A 71 -4.47 -1.77 -8.31
N ASN A 72 -4.54 -0.49 -8.65
CA ASN A 72 -4.24 0.03 -9.96
C ASN A 72 -3.48 1.36 -9.85
N THR A 73 -2.79 1.75 -10.91
CA THR A 73 -2.20 3.08 -11.03
C THR A 73 -3.09 3.97 -11.90
N ASP A 74 -2.85 5.27 -11.85
CA ASP A 74 -3.24 6.16 -12.94
C ASP A 74 -2.35 5.90 -14.18
N CYS A 75 -2.70 6.49 -15.32
CA CYS A 75 -1.84 6.46 -16.50
C CYS A 75 -0.58 7.30 -16.22
N VAL A 76 0.58 6.65 -16.19
CA VAL A 76 1.88 7.29 -15.97
C VAL A 76 2.82 6.83 -17.07
N ASP A 77 3.38 7.78 -17.81
CA ASP A 77 4.25 7.53 -18.96
C ASP A 77 3.61 6.59 -20.01
N GLY A 78 2.32 6.78 -20.26
CA GLY A 78 1.55 5.94 -21.20
C GLY A 78 1.35 4.51 -20.74
N LYS A 79 1.54 4.21 -19.43
CA LYS A 79 1.31 2.89 -18.85
C LYS A 79 0.38 2.93 -17.66
N ILE A 80 -0.42 1.88 -17.52
CA ILE A 80 -1.26 1.61 -16.35
C ILE A 80 -0.94 0.24 -15.78
N GLY A 81 -0.74 0.18 -14.46
CA GLY A 81 -0.49 -1.04 -13.70
C GLY A 81 -1.76 -1.57 -13.05
N TYR A 82 -1.90 -2.90 -12.98
CA TYR A 82 -2.93 -3.60 -12.21
C TYR A 82 -2.28 -4.70 -11.38
N ALA A 83 -2.68 -4.82 -10.12
CA ALA A 83 -2.24 -5.87 -9.21
C ALA A 83 -3.40 -6.38 -8.35
N ASP A 84 -3.73 -7.66 -8.51
CA ASP A 84 -4.65 -8.39 -7.66
C ASP A 84 -3.86 -9.34 -6.77
N LEU A 85 -4.03 -9.21 -5.46
CA LEU A 85 -3.31 -10.00 -4.48
C LEU A 85 -4.24 -10.74 -3.54
N VAL A 86 -3.75 -11.87 -3.05
CA VAL A 86 -4.27 -12.54 -1.86
C VAL A 86 -3.23 -12.47 -0.77
N VAL A 87 -3.64 -12.07 0.41
CA VAL A 87 -2.82 -12.04 1.62
C VAL A 87 -3.32 -13.13 2.56
N LEU A 88 -2.40 -13.88 3.15
CA LEU A 88 -2.69 -14.84 4.20
C LEU A 88 -1.76 -14.57 5.38
N GLY A 89 -2.32 -14.56 6.59
CA GLY A 89 -1.55 -14.18 7.76
C GLY A 89 -2.19 -14.57 9.07
N VAL A 90 -1.57 -14.09 10.13
CA VAL A 90 -2.08 -14.12 11.49
C VAL A 90 -2.14 -12.71 12.02
N ASP A 91 -3.10 -12.45 12.89
CA ASP A 91 -3.28 -11.17 13.55
C ASP A 91 -3.33 -11.35 15.06
N ALA A 92 -3.04 -10.26 15.76
CA ALA A 92 -3.32 -10.09 17.16
C ALA A 92 -4.07 -8.76 17.32
N GLU A 93 -5.20 -8.82 18.02
CA GLU A 93 -6.12 -7.69 18.13
C GLU A 93 -6.42 -7.40 19.60
N ILE A 94 -6.47 -6.13 19.96
CA ILE A 94 -6.99 -5.67 21.24
C ILE A 94 -8.19 -4.81 20.93
N GLY A 95 -9.38 -5.28 21.31
CA GLY A 95 -10.60 -4.61 20.91
C GLY A 95 -11.88 -5.33 21.27
N ALA A 96 -12.94 -4.89 20.62
CA ALA A 96 -14.25 -5.50 20.71
C ALA A 96 -14.90 -5.61 19.32
N GLY A 97 -15.17 -6.84 18.89
CA GLY A 97 -15.87 -7.15 17.64
C GLY A 97 -17.39 -7.21 17.81
N LEU A 98 -18.15 -6.65 16.86
CA LEU A 98 -19.62 -6.78 16.80
C LEU A 98 -20.04 -8.21 16.43
N LEU A 99 -19.21 -8.93 15.66
CA LEU A 99 -19.49 -10.27 15.16
C LEU A 99 -18.84 -11.38 16.00
N GLY A 100 -18.34 -11.02 17.19
CA GLY A 100 -17.67 -11.97 18.09
C GLY A 100 -16.27 -12.30 17.59
N LYS A 101 -16.06 -13.54 17.16
CA LYS A 101 -14.73 -14.08 16.74
C LYS A 101 -14.38 -13.85 15.28
N TRP A 102 -15.20 -13.10 14.56
CA TRP A 102 -15.01 -12.83 13.14
C TRP A 102 -14.83 -11.34 12.96
N THR A 103 -13.82 -10.97 12.20
CA THR A 103 -13.61 -9.60 11.75
C THR A 103 -13.80 -9.53 10.25
N LEU A 104 -14.56 -8.54 9.81
CA LEU A 104 -14.71 -8.16 8.41
C LEU A 104 -14.30 -6.71 8.29
N GLU A 105 -13.31 -6.43 7.45
CA GLU A 105 -12.79 -5.07 7.26
C GLU A 105 -12.63 -4.78 5.77
N THR A 106 -12.96 -3.56 5.38
CA THR A 106 -12.63 -3.04 4.05
C THR A 106 -12.28 -1.57 4.14
N SER A 107 -11.23 -1.18 3.42
CA SER A 107 -10.79 0.20 3.34
C SER A 107 -10.13 0.46 1.98
N SER A 108 -10.14 1.72 1.57
CA SER A 108 -9.30 2.18 0.47
C SER A 108 -7.83 2.25 0.92
N MET A 109 -6.91 2.03 0.00
CA MET A 109 -5.48 2.20 0.28
C MET A 109 -4.76 2.87 -0.88
N THR A 110 -3.60 3.43 -0.58
CA THR A 110 -2.63 3.89 -1.57
C THR A 110 -1.24 3.40 -1.24
N CYS A 111 -0.44 3.08 -2.25
CA CYS A 111 0.94 2.63 -2.09
C CYS A 111 1.85 3.42 -3.03
N ASP A 112 3.06 3.71 -2.59
CA ASP A 112 4.12 4.23 -3.46
C ASP A 112 5.06 3.08 -3.81
N ALA A 113 5.08 2.68 -5.09
CA ALA A 113 5.84 1.52 -5.55
C ALA A 113 6.20 1.64 -7.04
N PRO A 114 7.25 0.93 -7.53
CA PRO A 114 7.52 0.86 -8.97
C PRO A 114 6.32 0.29 -9.76
N MET A 115 6.29 0.53 -11.07
CA MET A 115 5.21 0.05 -11.96
C MET A 115 5.14 -1.49 -12.07
N ASP A 116 6.19 -2.23 -11.68
CA ASP A 116 6.17 -3.69 -11.71
C ASP A 116 5.29 -4.25 -10.57
N PRO A 117 4.12 -4.87 -10.86
CA PRO A 117 3.21 -5.38 -9.83
C PRO A 117 3.82 -6.51 -8.97
N LYS A 118 4.92 -7.14 -9.40
CA LYS A 118 5.63 -8.16 -8.61
C LYS A 118 6.23 -7.61 -7.33
N ILE A 119 6.42 -6.29 -7.22
CA ILE A 119 6.92 -5.67 -5.98
C ILE A 119 6.02 -5.96 -4.78
N PHE A 120 4.72 -6.20 -5.00
CA PHE A 120 3.75 -6.47 -3.94
C PHE A 120 3.76 -7.93 -3.45
N GLU A 121 4.46 -8.84 -4.13
CA GLU A 121 4.58 -10.24 -3.70
C GLU A 121 5.67 -10.38 -2.62
N GLY A 122 5.35 -11.05 -1.50
CA GLY A 122 6.33 -11.32 -0.45
C GLY A 122 5.78 -11.25 0.95
N GLY A 123 6.52 -10.59 1.85
CA GLY A 123 6.14 -10.42 3.24
C GLY A 123 4.96 -9.46 3.38
N PHE A 124 4.05 -9.75 4.31
CA PHE A 124 2.96 -8.86 4.67
C PHE A 124 3.09 -8.42 6.12
N THR A 125 2.86 -7.15 6.37
CA THR A 125 2.68 -6.58 7.71
C THR A 125 1.53 -5.59 7.69
N MET A 126 0.79 -5.52 8.78
CA MET A 126 -0.25 -4.50 8.98
C MET A 126 -0.24 -4.06 10.43
N LEU A 127 -0.36 -2.76 10.62
CA LEU A 127 -0.61 -2.15 11.92
C LEU A 127 -1.81 -1.22 11.74
N SER A 128 -2.89 -1.50 12.46
CA SER A 128 -4.14 -0.74 12.39
C SER A 128 -4.58 -0.32 13.78
N ALA A 129 -5.03 0.92 13.90
CA ALA A 129 -5.72 1.43 15.08
C ALA A 129 -6.96 2.18 14.62
N GLY A 130 -8.13 1.72 15.02
CA GLY A 130 -9.36 2.28 14.46
C GLY A 130 -10.64 1.83 15.13
N THR A 131 -11.73 2.17 14.46
CA THR A 131 -13.11 1.89 14.81
C THR A 131 -13.84 1.36 13.57
N VAL A 132 -15.12 1.03 13.73
CA VAL A 132 -15.99 0.60 12.64
C VAL A 132 -15.98 1.50 11.40
N PHE A 133 -15.71 2.82 11.53
CA PHE A 133 -15.82 3.76 10.40
C PHE A 133 -14.52 4.50 10.02
N ALA A 134 -13.48 4.40 10.83
CA ALA A 134 -12.22 5.08 10.59
C ALA A 134 -11.05 4.37 11.25
N ALA A 135 -9.91 4.31 10.57
CA ALA A 135 -8.67 3.79 11.12
C ALA A 135 -7.45 4.56 10.65
N GLN A 136 -6.37 4.39 11.40
CA GLN A 136 -5.01 4.68 11.00
C GLN A 136 -4.34 3.35 10.71
N THR A 137 -4.06 3.07 9.44
CA THR A 137 -3.61 1.75 8.99
C THR A 137 -2.39 1.89 8.10
N LYS A 138 -1.30 1.23 8.48
CA LYS A 138 -0.09 1.08 7.68
C LYS A 138 0.07 -0.37 7.28
N ILE A 139 0.34 -0.60 6.00
CA ILE A 139 0.43 -1.94 5.42
C ILE A 139 1.76 -2.06 4.67
N GLY A 140 2.54 -3.10 4.97
CA GLY A 140 3.63 -3.56 4.12
C GLY A 140 3.14 -4.69 3.22
N LEU A 141 3.33 -4.54 1.90
CA LEU A 141 3.00 -5.56 0.89
C LEU A 141 4.24 -5.83 0.04
N GLY A 142 4.90 -6.97 0.28
CA GLY A 142 6.16 -7.29 -0.38
C GLY A 142 7.23 -6.24 -0.09
N GLY A 143 7.70 -5.57 -1.15
CA GLY A 143 8.63 -4.45 -1.08
C GLY A 143 7.97 -3.07 -1.01
N ALA A 144 6.64 -2.98 -1.03
CA ALA A 144 5.90 -1.72 -1.01
C ALA A 144 5.38 -1.35 0.39
N SER A 145 5.33 -0.05 0.67
CA SER A 145 4.67 0.52 1.84
C SER A 145 3.39 1.22 1.40
N CYS A 146 2.30 0.90 2.08
CA CYS A 146 0.96 1.38 1.78
C CYS A 146 0.34 2.07 3.00
N ASP A 147 -0.53 3.03 2.70
CA ASP A 147 -1.36 3.72 3.65
C ASP A 147 -2.83 3.40 3.36
N ALA A 148 -3.53 2.90 4.37
CA ALA A 148 -4.96 2.66 4.33
C ALA A 148 -5.72 3.45 5.42
N SER A 149 -5.09 4.51 5.92
CA SER A 149 -5.68 5.40 6.91
C SER A 149 -6.80 6.23 6.30
N GLY A 150 -7.86 6.44 7.07
CA GLY A 150 -9.02 7.20 6.64
C GLY A 150 -10.30 6.44 6.91
N TRP A 151 -11.23 6.52 5.95
CA TRP A 151 -12.54 5.90 6.07
C TRP A 151 -12.45 4.40 5.81
N GLN A 152 -13.02 3.61 6.72
CA GLN A 152 -13.12 2.16 6.57
C GLN A 152 -14.51 1.69 6.95
N ALA A 153 -14.83 0.44 6.63
CA ALA A 153 -15.95 -0.28 7.22
C ALA A 153 -15.40 -1.55 7.87
N SER A 154 -15.49 -1.62 9.20
CA SER A 154 -15.08 -2.79 9.99
C SER A 154 -16.24 -3.31 10.83
N SER A 155 -16.23 -4.59 11.17
CA SER A 155 -17.09 -5.14 12.22
C SER A 155 -16.59 -4.84 13.63
N ASP A 156 -15.40 -4.28 13.77
CA ASP A 156 -14.78 -4.04 15.07
C ASP A 156 -15.04 -2.62 15.55
N VAL A 157 -15.56 -2.51 16.77
CA VAL A 157 -16.02 -1.23 17.32
C VAL A 157 -14.84 -0.32 17.63
N ALA A 158 -13.81 -0.89 18.24
CA ALA A 158 -12.54 -0.25 18.52
C ALA A 158 -11.48 -1.35 18.56
N VAL A 159 -10.45 -1.22 17.73
CA VAL A 159 -9.42 -2.23 17.59
C VAL A 159 -8.05 -1.59 17.42
N LEU A 160 -7.07 -2.14 18.12
CA LEU A 160 -5.66 -2.04 17.79
C LEU A 160 -5.24 -3.42 17.31
N SER A 161 -4.86 -3.55 16.05
CA SER A 161 -4.44 -4.82 15.46
C SER A 161 -3.05 -4.73 14.87
N ALA A 162 -2.32 -5.84 15.00
CA ALA A 162 -1.06 -6.06 14.32
C ALA A 162 -1.12 -7.41 13.62
N SER A 163 -0.80 -7.42 12.33
CA SER A 163 -0.87 -8.62 11.51
C SER A 163 0.42 -8.83 10.75
N ILE A 164 0.77 -10.10 10.57
CA ILE A 164 1.93 -10.53 9.79
C ILE A 164 1.54 -11.69 8.88
N GLY A 165 2.17 -11.81 7.73
CA GLY A 165 1.81 -12.86 6.79
C GLY A 165 2.61 -12.82 5.51
N ARG A 166 1.97 -13.27 4.43
CA ARG A 166 2.49 -13.19 3.07
C ARG A 166 1.43 -12.70 2.10
N SER A 167 1.87 -11.92 1.13
CA SER A 167 1.11 -11.50 -0.04
C SER A 167 1.53 -12.31 -1.25
N PHE A 168 0.53 -12.71 -2.05
CA PHE A 168 0.68 -13.49 -3.26
C PHE A 168 0.02 -12.73 -4.41
N LEU A 169 0.81 -12.41 -5.44
CA LEU A 169 0.27 -11.80 -6.66
C LEU A 169 -0.49 -12.86 -7.44
N ILE A 170 -1.80 -12.68 -7.59
CA ILE A 170 -2.66 -13.59 -8.36
C ILE A 170 -2.69 -13.18 -9.83
N ASN A 171 -2.76 -11.87 -10.07
CA ASN A 171 -2.81 -11.29 -11.39
C ASN A 171 -2.09 -9.95 -11.36
N GLY A 172 -1.05 -9.80 -12.17
CA GLY A 172 -0.31 -8.56 -12.30
C GLY A 172 -0.05 -8.28 -13.77
N ARG A 173 -0.40 -7.09 -14.23
CA ARG A 173 -0.18 -6.68 -15.62
C ARG A 173 0.06 -5.19 -15.73
N VAL A 174 0.80 -4.82 -16.75
CA VAL A 174 1.03 -3.43 -17.15
C VAL A 174 0.59 -3.32 -18.60
N GLU A 175 -0.29 -2.38 -18.87
CA GLU A 175 -0.87 -2.15 -20.19
C GLU A 175 -0.53 -0.73 -20.64
N ASP A 176 -0.46 -0.51 -21.95
CA ASP A 176 -0.32 0.84 -22.49
C ASP A 176 -1.67 1.56 -22.41
N CYS A 177 -1.67 2.81 -21.95
CA CYS A 177 -2.84 3.68 -21.93
C CYS A 177 -2.72 4.75 -23.03
N CYS A 178 -3.83 4.97 -23.74
CA CYS A 178 -3.96 6.10 -24.66
C CYS A 178 -4.48 7.30 -23.86
N GLU A 179 -3.68 8.36 -23.76
CA GLU A 179 -4.11 9.66 -23.23
C GLU A 179 -5.01 10.42 -24.23
#